data_AF-A0A849H9F4-F1
#
_entry.id   AF-A0A849H9F4-F1
#
_cell.length_a   1.000
_cell.length_b   1.000
_cell.length_c   1.000
_cell.angle_alpha   90.00
_cell.angle_beta   90.00
_cell.angle_gamma   90.00
#
_symmetry.space_group_name_H-M   'P 1'
#
loop_
_entity.id
_entity.type
_entity.pdbx_description
1 polymer ?
#
loop_
_entity_poly.entity_id
_entity_poly.type
_entity_poly.pdbx_seq_one_letter_code
_entity_poly.pdbx_strand_id
1 'polypeptide(L)'
;MSTELSALKRTPSPALIRVGLLLGIGLLVLASPAGAQMLDEMIGTPSPQGEGWDGFSNFLFLRDAFLNLTLAAVLGAVIAYHPRRVRTTDTLEEIEARKVSIGYAVIGSLIGILVMEYGWEVGFVLFGFGTLIRFRTVMRSPQLTGQVIFGSLIGLMCGLELPHVAVLATGFDFVLIFLLEARLTYRVDVRGLPLDRFAEAAQAYRAVLSGRRFNVLSETKRPGRGRITFIFRMAGRHTLKEIEGIFEDQVDPALRGSLDWEVD
;
A
#
# COMPACT_ATOMS: atom_id res chain seq x y z
N MET A 1 -11.42 38.25 43.92
CA MET A 1 -11.02 39.21 42.87
C MET A 1 -9.59 39.61 43.23
N SER A 2 -8.52 38.98 42.76
CA SER A 2 -8.16 38.52 41.42
C SER A 2 -7.16 37.37 41.54
N THR A 3 -7.47 36.25 40.89
CA THR A 3 -6.63 35.05 40.83
C THR A 3 -5.91 35.06 39.48
N GLU A 4 -4.59 34.99 39.52
CA GLU A 4 -3.72 34.40 38.49
C GLU A 4 -3.92 34.82 37.02
N LEU A 5 -3.29 35.93 36.64
CA LEU A 5 -3.02 36.28 35.24
C LEU A 5 -1.58 36.79 35.10
N SER A 6 -0.63 35.87 35.30
CA SER A 6 0.77 36.06 34.91
C SER A 6 1.36 34.72 34.48
N ALA A 7 0.76 34.15 33.43
CA ALA A 7 1.28 32.99 32.73
C ALA A 7 2.71 33.30 32.23
N LEU A 8 3.65 32.63 32.87
CA LEU A 8 5.05 32.51 32.53
C LEU A 8 5.30 32.51 31.01
N LYS A 9 5.89 33.60 30.53
CA LYS A 9 6.67 33.63 29.29
C LYS A 9 7.92 32.77 29.51
N ARG A 10 7.82 31.44 29.29
CA ARG A 10 8.96 30.53 29.34
C ARG A 10 9.91 30.87 28.18
N THR A 11 11.01 31.54 28.49
CA THR A 11 12.17 31.63 27.60
C THR A 11 12.81 30.23 27.53
N PRO A 12 13.07 29.68 26.32
CA PRO A 12 13.76 28.41 26.20
C PRO A 12 15.19 28.52 26.73
N SER A 13 15.64 27.52 27.49
CA SER A 13 16.96 27.52 28.11
C SER A 13 18.07 27.54 27.04
N PRO A 14 19.20 28.24 27.28
CA PRO A 14 20.30 28.34 26.33
C PRO A 14 20.96 26.98 26.03
N ALA A 15 20.73 25.96 26.87
CA ALA A 15 21.19 24.59 26.65
C ALA A 15 20.39 23.88 25.55
N LEU A 16 19.06 24.07 25.49
CA LEU A 16 18.21 23.47 24.45
C LEU A 16 18.50 24.06 23.07
N ILE A 17 18.81 25.36 23.00
CA ILE A 17 19.20 26.02 21.74
C ILE A 17 20.56 25.50 21.26
N ARG A 18 21.52 25.28 22.16
CA ARG A 18 22.85 24.75 21.81
C ARG A 18 22.80 23.29 21.37
N VAL A 19 21.97 22.47 22.02
CA VAL A 19 21.77 21.06 21.61
C VAL A 19 21.06 20.98 20.26
N GLY A 20 20.04 21.81 20.01
CA GLY A 20 19.39 21.89 18.70
C GLY A 20 20.31 22.39 17.58
N LEU A 21 21.20 23.36 17.89
CA LEU A 21 22.19 23.87 16.94
C LEU A 21 23.27 22.82 16.63
N LEU A 22 23.76 22.09 17.64
CA LEU A 22 24.75 21.03 17.46
C LEU A 22 24.17 19.81 16.72
N LEU A 23 22.91 19.45 16.98
CA LEU A 23 22.19 18.43 16.21
C LEU A 23 21.95 18.88 14.76
N GLY A 24 21.58 20.15 14.55
CA GLY A 24 21.39 20.72 13.20
C GLY A 24 22.69 20.77 12.41
N ILE A 25 23.81 21.17 13.03
CA ILE A 25 25.13 21.19 12.40
C ILE A 25 25.66 19.77 12.15
N GLY A 26 25.45 18.84 13.08
CA GLY A 26 25.79 17.42 12.89
C GLY A 26 25.03 16.79 11.71
N LEU A 27 23.75 17.13 11.56
CA LEU A 27 22.93 16.67 10.43
C LEU A 27 23.37 17.31 9.09
N LEU A 28 23.80 18.58 9.11
CA LEU A 28 24.31 19.29 7.93
C LEU A 28 25.68 18.78 7.49
N VAL A 29 26.56 18.45 8.43
CA VAL A 29 27.93 17.96 8.15
C VAL A 29 27.92 16.51 7.66
N LEU A 30 26.93 15.69 8.05
CA LEU A 30 26.75 14.34 7.52
C LEU A 30 26.10 14.32 6.12
N ALA A 31 25.36 15.36 5.73
CA ALA A 31 24.76 15.47 4.40
C ALA A 31 25.77 15.91 3.32
N SER A 32 26.80 16.69 3.68
CA SER A 32 27.80 17.21 2.75
C SER A 32 28.72 16.17 2.08
N PRO A 33 29.28 15.15 2.76
CA PRO A 33 30.17 14.20 2.10
C PRO A 33 29.40 13.30 1.12
N ALA A 34 28.19 12.87 1.47
CA ALA A 34 27.35 12.06 0.58
C ALA A 34 26.91 12.82 -0.67
N GLY A 35 26.54 14.11 -0.54
CA GLY A 35 26.16 14.95 -1.67
C GLY A 35 27.33 15.31 -2.58
N ALA A 36 28.53 15.53 -2.03
CA ALA A 36 29.73 15.83 -2.80
C ALA A 36 30.25 14.60 -3.57
N GLN A 37 30.20 13.41 -2.97
CA GLN A 37 30.57 12.16 -3.65
C GLN A 37 29.60 11.83 -4.80
N MET A 38 28.29 12.00 -4.60
CA MET A 38 27.31 11.84 -5.68
C MET A 38 27.54 12.82 -6.84
N LEU A 39 27.87 14.07 -6.54
CA LEU A 39 28.09 15.11 -7.57
C LEU A 39 29.35 14.86 -8.38
N ASP A 40 30.44 14.44 -7.73
CA ASP A 40 31.70 14.13 -8.40
C ASP A 40 31.57 12.88 -9.29
N GLU A 41 30.79 11.90 -8.84
CA GLU A 41 30.47 10.68 -9.60
C GLU A 41 29.49 10.94 -10.77
N MET A 42 28.60 11.96 -10.69
CA MET A 42 27.77 12.39 -11.85
C MET A 42 28.61 13.02 -12.94
N ILE A 43 29.64 13.76 -12.55
CA ILE A 43 30.45 14.53 -13.49
C ILE A 43 31.52 13.62 -14.12
N GLY A 44 31.95 12.58 -13.41
CA GLY A 44 32.99 11.65 -13.84
C GLY A 44 32.53 10.39 -14.58
N THR A 45 31.23 10.07 -14.58
CA THR A 45 30.75 8.86 -15.28
C THR A 45 30.60 9.13 -16.79
N PRO A 46 31.24 8.34 -17.67
CA PRO A 46 31.06 8.48 -19.10
C PRO A 46 29.59 8.18 -19.44
N SER A 47 28.95 9.11 -20.13
CA SER A 47 27.56 8.97 -20.57
C SER A 47 27.34 7.61 -21.24
N PRO A 48 26.29 6.85 -20.86
CA PRO A 48 26.06 5.52 -21.40
C PRO A 48 25.92 5.59 -22.93
N GLN A 49 26.92 5.08 -23.64
CA GLN A 49 26.84 4.92 -25.08
C GLN A 49 25.95 3.72 -25.37
N GLY A 50 24.77 3.98 -25.93
CA GLY A 50 23.86 2.90 -26.30
C GLY A 50 24.50 1.97 -27.33
N GLU A 51 24.51 0.67 -27.04
CA GLU A 51 25.06 -0.36 -27.93
C GLU A 51 24.24 -0.54 -29.22
N GLY A 52 23.04 0.05 -29.29
CA GLY A 52 22.16 -0.04 -30.45
C GLY A 52 21.68 -1.48 -30.70
N TRP A 53 21.64 -1.90 -31.97
CA TRP A 53 21.22 -3.25 -32.34
C TRP A 53 22.27 -4.32 -32.01
N ASP A 54 23.53 -3.91 -31.78
CA ASP A 54 24.60 -4.85 -31.47
C ASP A 54 24.42 -5.50 -30.09
N GLY A 55 23.64 -4.88 -29.19
CA GLY A 55 23.27 -5.47 -27.90
C GLY A 55 22.51 -6.81 -28.03
N PHE A 56 21.83 -7.06 -29.15
CA PHE A 56 21.18 -8.36 -29.42
C PHE A 56 22.18 -9.51 -29.62
N SER A 57 23.45 -9.20 -29.89
CA SER A 57 24.49 -10.22 -30.05
C SER A 57 24.96 -10.80 -28.71
N ASN A 58 24.72 -10.11 -27.59
CA ASN A 58 25.12 -10.55 -26.27
C ASN A 58 24.10 -11.54 -25.66
N PHE A 59 24.20 -12.80 -26.09
CA PHE A 59 23.28 -13.86 -25.67
C PHE A 59 23.30 -14.12 -24.15
N LEU A 60 24.45 -13.97 -23.50
CA LEU A 60 24.59 -14.16 -22.05
C LEU A 60 23.77 -13.10 -21.29
N PHE A 61 23.96 -11.83 -21.64
CA PHE A 61 23.17 -10.74 -21.09
C PHE A 61 21.67 -10.94 -21.34
N LEU A 62 21.29 -11.28 -22.59
CA LEU A 62 19.88 -11.44 -22.95
C LEU A 62 19.22 -12.60 -22.19
N ARG A 63 19.94 -13.70 -21.97
CA ARG A 63 19.49 -14.84 -21.16
C ARG A 63 19.31 -14.44 -19.71
N ASP A 64 20.29 -13.77 -19.11
CA ASP A 64 20.26 -13.42 -17.69
C ASP A 64 19.19 -12.35 -17.42
N ALA A 65 19.03 -11.38 -18.31
CA ALA A 65 17.92 -10.42 -18.30
C ALA A 65 16.56 -11.13 -18.41
N PHE A 66 16.41 -12.10 -19.32
CA PHE A 66 15.17 -12.87 -19.47
C PHE A 66 14.84 -13.68 -18.20
N LEU A 67 15.84 -14.30 -17.57
CA LEU A 67 15.67 -15.04 -16.32
C LEU A 67 15.27 -14.11 -15.17
N ASN A 68 15.89 -12.93 -15.06
CA ASN A 68 15.55 -11.94 -14.04
C ASN A 68 14.12 -11.40 -14.22
N LEU A 69 13.70 -11.09 -15.46
CA LEU A 69 12.34 -10.66 -15.76
C LEU A 69 11.31 -11.77 -15.46
N THR A 70 11.64 -13.02 -15.81
CA THR A 70 10.78 -14.17 -15.51
C THR A 70 10.65 -14.39 -14.01
N LEU A 71 11.76 -14.32 -13.27
CA LEU A 71 11.77 -14.43 -11.82
C LEU A 71 10.94 -13.32 -11.17
N ALA A 72 11.10 -12.08 -11.60
CA ALA A 72 10.33 -10.94 -11.12
C ALA A 72 8.82 -11.12 -11.37
N ALA A 73 8.45 -11.61 -12.56
CA ALA A 73 7.05 -11.92 -12.87
C ALA A 73 6.47 -13.01 -11.97
N VAL A 74 7.24 -14.08 -11.70
CA VAL A 74 6.82 -15.18 -10.82
C VAL A 74 6.69 -14.71 -9.38
N LEU A 75 7.70 -14.02 -8.82
CA LEU A 75 7.66 -13.53 -7.44
C LEU A 75 6.57 -12.46 -7.26
N GLY A 76 6.43 -11.56 -8.24
CA GLY A 76 5.34 -10.60 -8.30
C GLY A 76 3.97 -11.29 -8.32
N ALA A 77 3.82 -12.36 -9.10
CA ALA A 77 2.59 -13.15 -9.12
C ALA A 77 2.34 -13.87 -7.80
N VAL A 78 3.36 -14.43 -7.13
CA VAL A 78 3.21 -15.08 -5.82
C VAL A 78 2.63 -14.13 -4.77
N ILE A 79 3.09 -12.87 -4.76
CA ILE A 79 2.56 -11.84 -3.85
C ILE A 79 1.17 -11.38 -4.30
N ALA A 80 1.00 -11.15 -5.60
CA ALA A 80 -0.26 -10.66 -6.17
C ALA A 80 -1.42 -11.67 -5.94
N TYR A 81 -1.13 -12.97 -6.01
CA TYR A 81 -2.09 -14.07 -5.78
C TYR A 81 -2.07 -14.62 -4.35
N HIS A 82 -1.59 -13.84 -3.37
CA HIS A 82 -1.57 -14.25 -1.97
C HIS A 82 -2.96 -14.76 -1.51
N PRO A 83 -3.07 -15.97 -0.92
CA PRO A 83 -4.34 -16.67 -0.69
C PRO A 83 -5.31 -15.95 0.25
N ARG A 84 -4.82 -15.06 1.13
CA ARG A 84 -5.70 -14.21 1.95
C ARG A 84 -6.26 -13.02 1.18
N ARG A 85 -5.54 -12.51 0.17
CA ARG A 85 -5.99 -11.39 -0.68
C ARG A 85 -7.00 -11.83 -1.71
N VAL A 86 -6.84 -13.02 -2.28
CA VAL A 86 -7.81 -13.62 -3.22
C VAL A 86 -9.19 -13.74 -2.60
N ARG A 87 -9.26 -13.85 -1.27
CA ARG A 87 -10.51 -14.06 -0.53
C ARG A 87 -11.29 -12.78 -0.25
N THR A 88 -10.64 -11.62 -0.31
CA THR A 88 -11.24 -10.29 -0.10
C THR A 88 -11.46 -9.52 -1.40
N THR A 89 -11.14 -10.12 -2.55
CA THR A 89 -11.29 -9.49 -3.87
C THR A 89 -12.73 -9.58 -4.36
N ASP A 90 -13.58 -8.64 -3.95
CA ASP A 90 -14.98 -8.58 -4.38
C ASP A 90 -15.23 -7.57 -5.51
N THR A 91 -14.26 -6.69 -5.83
CA THR A 91 -14.40 -5.66 -6.87
C THR A 91 -13.56 -5.92 -8.14
N LEU A 92 -14.08 -5.51 -9.30
CA LEU A 92 -13.36 -5.59 -10.58
C LEU A 92 -12.06 -4.76 -10.57
N GLU A 93 -12.07 -3.61 -9.90
CA GLU A 93 -10.91 -2.73 -9.77
C GLU A 93 -9.74 -3.43 -9.05
N GLU A 94 -10.01 -4.25 -8.02
CA GLU A 94 -8.97 -5.02 -7.32
C GLU A 94 -8.41 -6.19 -8.15
N ILE A 95 -9.24 -6.81 -9.00
CA ILE A 95 -8.78 -7.84 -9.95
C ILE A 95 -7.82 -7.23 -10.97
N GLU A 96 -8.13 -6.03 -11.48
CA GLU A 96 -7.25 -5.31 -12.40
C GLU A 96 -5.97 -4.85 -11.72
N ALA A 97 -6.06 -4.34 -10.49
CA ALA A 97 -4.89 -3.93 -9.70
C ALA A 97 -3.89 -5.08 -9.48
N ARG A 98 -4.37 -6.33 -9.37
CA ARG A 98 -3.50 -7.51 -9.30
C ARG A 98 -2.66 -7.70 -10.56
N LYS A 99 -3.27 -7.62 -11.75
CA LYS A 99 -2.55 -7.73 -13.03
C LYS A 99 -1.53 -6.60 -13.17
N VAL A 100 -1.94 -5.40 -12.80
CA VAL A 100 -1.09 -4.21 -12.80
C VAL A 100 0.12 -4.39 -11.89
N SER A 101 -0.04 -4.99 -10.70
CA SER A 101 1.08 -5.23 -9.77
C SER A 101 2.16 -6.17 -10.31
N ILE A 102 1.78 -7.19 -11.09
CA ILE A 102 2.74 -8.08 -11.75
C ILE A 102 3.52 -7.29 -12.81
N GLY A 103 2.83 -6.45 -13.58
CA GLY A 103 3.46 -5.53 -14.52
C GLY A 103 4.47 -4.61 -13.84
N TYR A 104 4.12 -4.05 -12.68
CA TYR A 104 5.04 -3.21 -11.90
C TYR A 104 6.27 -3.96 -11.36
N ALA A 105 6.15 -5.25 -11.02
CA ALA A 105 7.31 -6.06 -10.67
C ALA A 105 8.25 -6.26 -11.87
N VAL A 106 7.70 -6.50 -13.06
CA VAL A 106 8.49 -6.59 -14.30
C VAL A 106 9.16 -5.24 -14.62
N ILE A 107 8.44 -4.13 -14.48
CA ILE A 107 8.99 -2.78 -14.65
C ILE A 107 10.12 -2.53 -13.64
N GLY A 108 9.94 -2.92 -12.37
CA GLY A 108 10.98 -2.82 -11.35
C GLY A 108 12.25 -3.58 -11.75
N SER A 109 12.10 -4.81 -12.25
CA SER A 109 13.25 -5.60 -12.74
C SER A 109 13.91 -4.98 -13.96
N LEU A 110 13.13 -4.41 -14.88
CA LEU A 110 13.67 -3.70 -16.02
C LEU A 110 14.49 -2.48 -15.57
N ILE A 111 13.97 -1.69 -14.63
CA ILE A 111 14.71 -0.57 -14.03
C ILE A 111 16.00 -1.07 -13.38
N GLY A 112 15.96 -2.19 -12.64
CA GLY A 112 17.15 -2.77 -12.01
C GLY A 112 18.23 -3.17 -13.02
N ILE A 113 17.84 -3.86 -14.10
CA ILE A 113 18.76 -4.23 -15.18
C ILE A 113 19.39 -2.98 -15.82
N LEU A 114 18.58 -1.96 -16.11
CA LEU A 114 19.06 -0.72 -16.72
C LEU A 114 20.01 0.04 -15.80
N VAL A 115 19.74 0.07 -14.50
CA VAL A 115 20.61 0.74 -13.51
C VAL A 115 21.92 -0.02 -13.32
N MET A 116 21.89 -1.35 -13.39
CA MET A 116 23.09 -2.18 -13.27
C MET A 116 24.01 -2.01 -14.49
N GLU A 117 23.43 -2.01 -15.70
CA GLU A 117 24.21 -1.97 -16.95
C GLU A 117 24.66 -0.55 -17.33
N TYR A 118 23.75 0.43 -17.26
CA TYR A 118 23.99 1.80 -17.73
C TYR A 118 24.28 2.79 -16.60
N GLY A 119 24.33 2.29 -15.37
CA GLY A 119 24.66 3.07 -14.19
C GLY A 119 23.50 3.85 -13.59
N TRP A 120 23.86 4.58 -12.55
CA TRP A 120 22.93 5.25 -11.65
C TRP A 120 22.19 6.44 -12.29
N GLU A 121 22.77 7.09 -13.30
CA GLU A 121 22.15 8.20 -14.04
C GLU A 121 20.79 7.80 -14.62
N VAL A 122 20.73 6.61 -15.23
CA VAL A 122 19.50 6.04 -15.80
C VAL A 122 18.46 5.82 -14.70
N GLY A 123 18.90 5.42 -13.50
CA GLY A 123 18.05 5.30 -12.32
C GLY A 123 17.38 6.62 -11.92
N PHE A 124 18.10 7.74 -11.91
CA PHE A 124 17.52 9.06 -11.59
C PHE A 124 16.48 9.49 -12.62
N VAL A 125 16.76 9.28 -13.91
CA VAL A 125 15.82 9.62 -14.99
C VAL A 125 14.54 8.80 -14.85
N LEU A 126 14.64 7.48 -14.66
CA LEU A 126 13.50 6.58 -14.50
C LEU A 126 12.70 6.91 -13.23
N PHE A 127 13.38 7.21 -12.13
CA PHE A 127 12.73 7.65 -10.89
C PHE A 127 12.00 8.99 -11.05
N GLY A 128 12.60 9.93 -11.79
CA GLY A 128 11.97 11.20 -12.18
C GLY A 128 10.67 10.98 -12.96
N PHE A 129 10.69 10.10 -13.96
CA PHE A 129 9.47 9.74 -14.69
C PHE A 129 8.41 9.09 -13.78
N GLY A 130 8.81 8.16 -12.92
CA GLY A 130 7.89 7.49 -11.99
C GLY A 130 7.20 8.47 -11.01
N THR A 131 7.96 9.42 -10.47
CA THR A 131 7.41 10.45 -9.57
C THR A 131 6.47 11.42 -10.29
N LEU A 132 6.81 11.83 -11.51
CA LEU A 132 5.94 12.67 -12.36
C LEU A 132 4.60 11.99 -12.66
N ILE A 133 4.60 10.69 -12.97
CA ILE A 133 3.37 9.92 -13.22
C ILE A 133 2.53 9.84 -11.93
N ARG A 134 3.16 9.57 -10.79
CA ARG A 134 2.45 9.48 -9.50
C ARG A 134 1.77 10.80 -9.12
N PHE A 135 2.37 11.96 -9.44
CA PHE A 135 1.72 13.25 -9.22
C PHE A 135 0.45 13.47 -10.05
N ARG A 136 0.28 12.72 -11.15
CA ARG A 136 -0.90 12.77 -12.01
C ARG A 136 -1.95 11.71 -11.69
N THR A 137 -1.57 10.63 -11.01
CA THR A 137 -2.47 9.49 -10.74
C THR A 137 -2.90 9.45 -9.26
N VAL A 138 -4.19 9.68 -9.00
CA VAL A 138 -4.77 9.51 -7.67
C VAL A 138 -5.03 8.02 -7.43
N MET A 139 -4.24 7.39 -6.57
CA MET A 139 -4.52 6.04 -6.07
C MET A 139 -5.63 6.11 -5.03
N ARG A 140 -6.76 5.41 -5.26
CA ARG A 140 -7.93 5.43 -4.37
C ARG A 140 -7.73 4.65 -3.06
N SER A 141 -6.87 3.63 -3.05
CA SER A 141 -6.65 2.74 -1.89
C SER A 141 -5.16 2.69 -1.47
N PRO A 142 -4.86 2.94 -0.19
CA PRO A 142 -3.52 2.75 0.39
C PRO A 142 -2.99 1.31 0.25
N GLN A 143 -3.86 0.31 0.33
CA GLN A 143 -3.54 -1.11 0.26
C GLN A 143 -3.02 -1.49 -1.13
N LEU A 144 -3.69 -1.02 -2.20
CA LEU A 144 -3.26 -1.22 -3.59
C LEU A 144 -1.92 -0.53 -3.87
N THR A 145 -1.70 0.63 -3.27
CA THR A 145 -0.44 1.37 -3.40
C THR A 145 0.73 0.62 -2.77
N GLY A 146 0.53 0.06 -1.57
CA GLY A 146 1.54 -0.78 -0.93
C GLY A 146 1.92 -1.97 -1.81
N GLN A 147 0.94 -2.66 -2.40
CA GLN A 147 1.19 -3.81 -3.27
C GLN A 147 2.05 -3.45 -4.49
N VAL A 148 1.75 -2.36 -5.17
CA VAL A 148 2.53 -1.90 -6.33
C VAL A 148 3.96 -1.55 -5.93
N ILE A 149 4.14 -0.91 -4.77
CA ILE A 149 5.47 -0.56 -4.25
C ILE A 149 6.27 -1.82 -3.91
N PHE A 150 5.72 -2.76 -3.14
CA PHE A 150 6.41 -4.01 -2.79
C PHE A 150 6.72 -4.86 -4.03
N GLY A 151 5.77 -4.96 -4.97
CA GLY A 151 6.01 -5.64 -6.25
C GLY A 151 7.16 -5.01 -7.04
N SER A 152 7.18 -3.68 -7.12
CA SER A 152 8.26 -2.94 -7.81
C SER A 152 9.63 -3.12 -7.13
N LEU A 153 9.68 -3.12 -5.79
CA LEU A 153 10.92 -3.33 -5.02
C LEU A 153 11.49 -4.74 -5.24
N ILE A 154 10.63 -5.76 -5.24
CA ILE A 154 11.03 -7.15 -5.49
C ILE A 154 11.50 -7.32 -6.92
N GLY A 155 10.79 -6.71 -7.87
CA GLY A 155 11.24 -6.59 -9.24
C GLY A 155 12.64 -6.00 -9.32
N LEU A 156 12.85 -4.84 -8.69
CA LEU A 156 14.14 -4.16 -8.68
C LEU A 156 15.27 -5.05 -8.15
N MET A 157 15.03 -5.78 -7.05
CA MET A 157 16.02 -6.73 -6.52
C MET A 157 16.37 -7.85 -7.51
N CYS A 158 15.40 -8.32 -8.31
CA CYS A 158 15.69 -9.27 -9.39
C CYS A 158 16.54 -8.65 -10.50
N GLY A 159 16.27 -7.39 -10.85
CA GLY A 159 17.01 -6.68 -11.89
C GLY A 159 18.45 -6.31 -11.51
N LEU A 160 18.72 -6.13 -10.21
CA LEU A 160 20.05 -5.80 -9.67
C LEU A 160 20.96 -7.04 -9.49
N GLU A 161 20.63 -8.17 -10.14
CA GLU A 161 21.36 -9.44 -10.01
C GLU A 161 21.43 -10.00 -8.57
N LEU A 162 20.43 -9.69 -7.74
CA LEU A 162 20.31 -10.17 -6.36
C LEU A 162 19.11 -11.12 -6.19
N PRO A 163 19.02 -12.24 -6.95
CA PRO A 163 17.84 -13.11 -6.92
C PRO A 163 17.63 -13.78 -5.56
N HIS A 164 18.72 -14.05 -4.83
CA HIS A 164 18.65 -14.62 -3.48
C HIS A 164 17.98 -13.67 -2.48
N VAL A 165 18.29 -12.37 -2.56
CA VAL A 165 17.65 -11.34 -1.72
C VAL A 165 16.19 -11.19 -2.11
N ALA A 166 15.90 -11.18 -3.42
CA ALA A 166 14.53 -11.07 -3.92
C ALA A 166 13.64 -12.20 -3.40
N VAL A 167 14.12 -13.45 -3.41
CA VAL A 167 13.37 -14.61 -2.89
C VAL A 167 13.17 -14.53 -1.37
N LEU A 168 14.20 -14.16 -0.62
CA LEU A 168 14.09 -14.01 0.84
C LEU A 168 13.13 -12.89 1.23
N ALA A 169 13.22 -11.74 0.57
CA ALA A 169 12.33 -10.61 0.78
C ALA A 169 10.88 -10.98 0.42
N THR A 170 10.66 -11.66 -0.70
CA THR A 170 9.33 -12.17 -1.10
C THR A 170 8.76 -13.09 -0.03
N GLY A 171 9.56 -14.02 0.49
CA GLY A 171 9.13 -14.93 1.57
C GLY A 171 8.80 -14.20 2.87
N PHE A 172 9.63 -13.23 3.25
CA PHE A 172 9.38 -12.40 4.43
C PHE A 172 8.10 -11.58 4.28
N ASP A 173 7.92 -10.89 3.15
CA ASP A 173 6.72 -10.11 2.86
C ASP A 173 5.48 -10.99 2.80
N PHE A 174 5.58 -12.18 2.22
CA PHE A 174 4.49 -13.15 2.20
C PHE A 174 4.05 -13.52 3.63
N VAL A 175 5.00 -13.82 4.53
CA VAL A 175 4.71 -14.14 5.93
C VAL A 175 4.17 -12.92 6.67
N LEU A 176 4.73 -11.73 6.43
CA LEU A 176 4.31 -10.49 7.06
C LEU A 176 2.87 -10.15 6.68
N ILE A 177 2.55 -10.17 5.38
CA ILE A 177 1.20 -9.98 4.85
C ILE A 177 0.26 -11.01 5.46
N PHE A 178 0.67 -12.29 5.49
CA PHE A 178 -0.11 -13.33 6.12
C PHE A 178 -0.41 -13.01 7.59
N LEU A 179 0.56 -12.52 8.37
CA LEU A 179 0.37 -12.19 9.78
C LEU A 179 -0.49 -10.93 9.99
N LEU A 180 -0.28 -9.88 9.18
CA LEU A 180 -1.00 -8.60 9.27
C LEU A 180 -2.46 -8.74 8.82
N GLU A 181 -2.70 -9.41 7.70
CA GLU A 181 -4.05 -9.70 7.18
C GLU A 181 -4.81 -10.74 8.03
N ALA A 182 -4.23 -11.24 9.13
CA ALA A 182 -4.96 -12.06 10.10
C ALA A 182 -6.07 -11.28 10.83
N ARG A 183 -6.09 -9.94 10.76
CA ARG A 183 -7.02 -9.07 11.49
C ARG A 183 -7.82 -8.15 10.55
N LEU A 184 -8.48 -8.71 9.54
CA LEU A 184 -9.35 -7.95 8.64
C LEU A 184 -10.51 -7.28 9.39
N THR A 185 -10.75 -6.01 9.09
CA THR A 185 -11.84 -5.22 9.65
C THR A 185 -12.80 -4.88 8.50
N TYR A 186 -14.03 -5.38 8.56
CA TYR A 186 -15.02 -5.19 7.52
C TYR A 186 -15.81 -3.90 7.77
N ARG A 187 -16.14 -3.16 6.70
CA ARG A 187 -17.03 -2.00 6.76
C ARG A 187 -18.25 -2.23 5.87
N VAL A 188 -19.44 -1.96 6.40
CA VAL A 188 -20.72 -2.16 5.71
C VAL A 188 -21.50 -0.86 5.76
N ASP A 189 -21.85 -0.32 4.59
CA ASP A 189 -22.70 0.87 4.45
C ASP A 189 -24.11 0.45 4.01
N VAL A 190 -25.05 0.44 4.95
CA VAL A 190 -26.46 0.17 4.65
C VAL A 190 -27.10 1.48 4.19
N ARG A 191 -27.57 1.54 2.93
CA ARG A 191 -28.20 2.72 2.31
C ARG A 191 -29.69 2.48 2.04
N GLY A 192 -30.47 3.55 1.94
CA GLY A 192 -31.88 3.46 1.54
C GLY A 192 -32.79 2.95 2.66
N LEU A 193 -32.39 3.14 3.92
CA LEU A 193 -33.21 2.77 5.06
C LEU A 193 -34.45 3.69 5.15
N PRO A 194 -35.64 3.14 5.47
CA PRO A 194 -36.84 3.94 5.66
C PRO A 194 -36.62 4.95 6.79
N LEU A 195 -36.69 6.25 6.47
CA LEU A 195 -36.45 7.36 7.40
C LEU A 195 -37.39 7.31 8.61
N ASP A 196 -38.61 6.82 8.37
CA ASP A 196 -39.72 6.76 9.33
C ASP A 196 -39.50 5.68 10.40
N ARG A 197 -38.71 4.63 10.07
CA ARG A 197 -38.40 3.48 10.94
C ARG A 197 -36.89 3.25 11.09
N PHE A 198 -36.10 4.31 10.90
CA PHE A 198 -34.64 4.24 10.88
C PHE A 198 -34.05 3.66 12.17
N ALA A 199 -34.64 3.97 13.33
CA ALA A 199 -34.17 3.46 14.62
C ALA A 199 -34.38 1.95 14.77
N GLU A 200 -35.52 1.42 14.30
CA GLU A 200 -35.81 -0.02 14.31
C GLU A 200 -34.94 -0.77 13.33
N ALA A 201 -34.74 -0.23 12.12
CA ALA A 201 -33.84 -0.83 11.14
C ALA A 201 -32.40 -0.87 11.68
N ALA A 202 -31.90 0.24 12.24
CA ALA A 202 -30.58 0.30 12.88
C ALA A 202 -30.41 -0.79 13.96
N GLN A 203 -31.45 -0.98 14.78
CA GLN A 203 -31.44 -1.95 15.87
C GLN A 203 -31.50 -3.39 15.37
N ALA A 204 -32.24 -3.68 14.30
CA ALA A 204 -32.28 -4.99 13.66
C ALA A 204 -30.90 -5.37 13.08
N TYR A 205 -30.26 -4.47 12.33
CA TYR A 205 -28.89 -4.69 11.82
C TYR A 205 -27.86 -4.83 12.95
N ARG A 206 -27.98 -4.02 14.00
CA ARG A 206 -27.11 -4.13 15.19
C ARG A 206 -27.31 -5.45 15.93
N ALA A 207 -28.54 -5.96 16.03
CA ALA A 207 -28.83 -7.22 16.69
C ALA A 207 -28.12 -8.39 15.99
N VAL A 208 -28.19 -8.44 14.65
CA VAL A 208 -27.49 -9.45 13.82
C VAL A 208 -25.97 -9.36 14.00
N LEU A 209 -25.42 -8.14 14.01
CA LEU A 209 -23.99 -7.88 14.18
C LEU A 209 -23.47 -8.00 15.63
N SER A 210 -24.36 -8.07 16.62
CA SER A 210 -23.98 -8.24 18.04
C SER A 210 -23.80 -9.70 18.46
N GLY A 211 -23.98 -10.65 17.53
CA GLY A 211 -23.71 -12.07 17.77
C GLY A 211 -22.22 -12.35 18.05
N ARG A 212 -21.94 -13.42 18.82
CA ARG A 212 -20.60 -13.81 19.33
C ARG A 212 -19.45 -13.91 18.28
N ARG A 213 -19.73 -13.80 16.97
CA ARG A 213 -18.75 -13.92 15.87
C ARG A 213 -18.36 -12.58 15.23
N PHE A 214 -19.09 -11.50 15.50
CA PHE A 214 -18.87 -10.17 14.92
C PHE A 214 -18.54 -9.20 16.05
N ASN A 215 -17.33 -8.64 16.04
CA ASN A 215 -16.94 -7.64 17.03
C ASN A 215 -17.10 -6.25 16.40
N VAL A 216 -18.18 -5.55 16.73
CA VAL A 216 -18.47 -4.22 16.20
C VAL A 216 -17.49 -3.21 16.80
N LEU A 217 -16.59 -2.65 15.98
CA LEU A 217 -15.62 -1.63 16.40
C LEU A 217 -16.22 -0.23 16.41
N SER A 218 -17.10 0.08 15.46
CA SER A 218 -17.71 1.41 15.34
C SER A 218 -19.05 1.37 14.61
N GLU A 219 -19.98 2.20 15.04
CA GLU A 219 -21.27 2.41 14.41
C GLU A 219 -21.45 3.90 14.16
N THR A 220 -21.59 4.29 12.89
CA THR A 220 -21.86 5.68 12.50
C THR A 220 -23.25 5.78 11.89
N LYS A 221 -24.18 6.38 12.63
CA LYS A 221 -25.56 6.63 12.17
C LYS A 221 -25.64 7.98 11.47
N ARG A 222 -26.14 8.00 10.22
CA ARG A 222 -26.45 9.25 9.49
C ARG A 222 -27.94 9.26 9.10
N PRO A 223 -28.83 9.61 10.04
CA PRO A 223 -30.28 9.55 9.83
C PRO A 223 -30.75 10.47 8.69
N GLY A 224 -30.17 11.65 8.52
CA GLY A 224 -30.57 12.60 7.45
C GLY A 224 -30.27 12.14 6.01
N ARG A 225 -29.54 11.02 5.81
CA ARG A 225 -29.34 10.40 4.49
C ARG A 225 -29.90 8.98 4.40
N GLY A 226 -30.58 8.48 5.44
CA GLY A 226 -31.01 7.08 5.52
C GLY A 226 -29.84 6.08 5.40
N ARG A 227 -28.68 6.42 6.00
CA ARG A 227 -27.46 5.59 5.94
C ARG A 227 -26.96 5.19 7.33
N ILE A 228 -26.53 3.95 7.45
CA ILE A 228 -25.83 3.45 8.63
C ILE A 228 -24.58 2.73 8.19
N THR A 229 -23.44 3.17 8.71
CA THR A 229 -22.16 2.52 8.47
C THR A 229 -21.75 1.73 9.70
N PHE A 230 -21.57 0.42 9.55
CA PHE A 230 -21.02 -0.45 10.57
C PHE A 230 -19.58 -0.81 10.21
N ILE A 231 -18.69 -0.73 11.19
CA ILE A 231 -17.32 -1.26 11.09
C ILE A 231 -17.23 -2.41 12.09
N PHE A 232 -17.01 -3.63 11.61
CA PHE A 232 -16.92 -4.80 12.46
C PHE A 232 -15.73 -5.69 12.06
N ARG A 233 -15.08 -6.26 13.08
CA ARG A 233 -14.02 -7.25 12.89
C ARG A 233 -14.62 -8.64 13.04
N MET A 234 -14.35 -9.51 12.07
CA MET A 234 -14.73 -10.91 12.14
C MET A 234 -13.52 -11.79 12.40
N ALA A 235 -13.70 -12.77 13.27
CA ALA A 235 -12.78 -13.90 13.41
C ALA A 235 -13.35 -15.09 12.64
N GLY A 236 -13.25 -15.11 11.30
CA GLY A 236 -13.89 -16.17 10.53
C GLY A 236 -13.68 -16.18 9.02
N ARG A 237 -14.01 -17.33 8.45
CA ARG A 237 -13.84 -17.74 7.04
C ARG A 237 -15.09 -17.50 6.18
N HIS A 238 -15.95 -16.54 6.53
CA HIS A 238 -17.22 -16.34 5.83
C HIS A 238 -17.07 -15.42 4.61
N THR A 239 -17.68 -15.80 3.49
CA THR A 239 -17.70 -15.03 2.24
C THR A 239 -18.77 -13.94 2.33
N LEU A 240 -18.59 -12.81 1.64
CA LEU A 240 -19.53 -11.68 1.65
C LEU A 240 -20.99 -12.10 1.40
N LYS A 241 -21.20 -13.05 0.47
CA LYS A 241 -22.48 -13.71 0.18
C LYS A 241 -23.13 -14.43 1.36
N GLU A 242 -22.34 -15.04 2.24
CA GLU A 242 -22.87 -15.70 3.44
C GLU A 242 -23.35 -14.66 4.46
N ILE A 243 -22.75 -13.47 4.48
CA ILE A 243 -23.17 -12.37 5.37
C ILE A 243 -24.41 -11.68 4.80
N GLU A 244 -24.47 -11.48 3.48
CA GLU A 244 -25.69 -11.04 2.79
C GLU A 244 -26.84 -12.00 3.08
N GLY A 245 -26.61 -13.32 2.98
CA GLY A 245 -27.60 -14.34 3.35
C GLY A 245 -28.04 -14.23 4.82
N ILE A 246 -27.12 -13.99 5.75
CA ILE A 246 -27.46 -13.78 7.17
C ILE A 246 -28.33 -12.53 7.36
N PHE A 247 -28.05 -11.44 6.63
CA PHE A 247 -28.87 -10.23 6.69
C PHE A 247 -30.23 -10.42 6.00
N GLU A 248 -30.29 -11.14 4.88
CA GLU A 248 -31.52 -11.50 4.18
C GLU A 248 -32.39 -12.49 4.96
N ASP A 249 -31.81 -13.32 5.82
CA ASP A 249 -32.58 -14.25 6.64
C ASP A 249 -33.05 -13.63 7.97
N GLN A 250 -32.27 -12.72 8.56
CA GLN A 250 -32.52 -12.22 9.92
C GLN A 250 -33.10 -10.79 9.99
N VAL A 251 -33.06 -10.01 8.90
CA VAL A 251 -33.64 -8.66 8.87
C VAL A 251 -34.98 -8.68 8.15
N ASP A 252 -36.02 -8.14 8.80
CA ASP A 252 -37.37 -8.01 8.25
C ASP A 252 -37.35 -7.32 6.87
N PRO A 253 -37.99 -7.89 5.82
CA PRO A 253 -38.07 -7.30 4.49
C PRO A 253 -38.51 -5.83 4.46
N ALA A 254 -39.35 -5.40 5.41
CA ALA A 254 -39.86 -4.03 5.50
C ALA A 254 -38.82 -3.01 6.02
N LEU A 255 -37.70 -3.48 6.57
CA LEU A 255 -36.63 -2.65 7.17
C LEU A 255 -35.31 -2.70 6.35
N ARG A 256 -35.31 -3.40 5.21
CA ARG A 256 -34.10 -3.57 4.38
C ARG A 256 -33.77 -2.32 3.57
N GLY A 257 -32.49 -1.99 3.54
CA GLY A 257 -31.91 -1.04 2.59
C GLY A 257 -31.06 -1.76 1.54
N SER A 258 -30.60 -1.03 0.52
CA SER A 258 -29.53 -1.48 -0.36
C SER A 258 -28.21 -1.56 0.43
N LEU A 259 -27.58 -2.73 0.44
CA LEU A 259 -26.28 -2.95 1.08
C LEU A 259 -25.17 -2.52 0.11
N ASP A 260 -24.27 -1.65 0.57
CA ASP A 260 -23.04 -1.29 -0.13
C ASP A 260 -21.86 -1.69 0.76
N TRP A 261 -20.95 -2.49 0.23
CA TRP A 261 -19.87 -3.12 1.00
C TRP A 261 -18.53 -2.49 0.66
N GLU A 262 -17.73 -2.15 1.66
CA GLU A 262 -16.36 -1.69 1.49
C GLU A 262 -15.43 -2.56 2.36
N VAL A 263 -14.47 -3.24 1.75
CA VAL A 263 -13.47 -4.05 2.46
C VAL A 263 -12.18 -3.25 2.55
N ASP A 264 -11.66 -3.06 3.77
CA ASP A 264 -10.43 -2.28 4.08
C ASP A 264 -9.34 -3.15 4.72
#